data_AF-A0A286GVD1-F1
#
_entry.id   AF-A0A286GVD1-F1
#
_cell.length_a   1.000
_cell.length_b   1.000
_cell.length_c   1.000
_cell.angle_alpha   90.00
_cell.angle_beta   90.00
_cell.angle_gamma   90.00
#
_symmetry.space_group_name_H-M   'P 1'
#
loop_
_entity.id
_entity.type
_entity.pdbx_description
1 polymer ?
#
loop_
_entity_poly.entity_id
_entity_poly.type
_entity_poly.pdbx_seq_one_letter_code
_entity_poly.pdbx_strand_id
1 'polypeptide(L)'
;MADEKWYQNPVAKAGMAAIVIIPAILGLLMLFTESDLKRAGAEAFNFRPGEWVNPAPQQIKGTWAKDGRCQDDDSLLVIFSDGGYRWRTSRTDWGFARGKYRYDSPQAYRVFFRLQRLVQTSEDPDQVITVSGSILKKYNLKGGTSETYEKCRS
;
A
#
# COMPACT_ATOMS: atom_id res chain seq x y z
N MET A 1 -41.37 -59.11 -12.37
CA MET A 1 -41.31 -59.78 -13.69
C MET A 1 -42.05 -58.92 -14.69
N ALA A 2 -41.34 -58.34 -15.64
CA ALA A 2 -41.76 -58.05 -17.03
C ALA A 2 -40.72 -57.14 -17.68
N ASP A 3 -40.31 -57.55 -18.87
CA ASP A 3 -39.10 -57.19 -19.59
C ASP A 3 -39.11 -55.84 -20.33
N GLU A 4 -37.88 -55.44 -20.60
CA GLU A 4 -37.36 -54.53 -21.63
C GLU A 4 -38.10 -54.59 -22.98
N LYS A 5 -38.31 -53.43 -23.62
CA LYS A 5 -38.52 -53.35 -25.08
C LYS A 5 -37.64 -52.29 -25.72
N TRP A 6 -36.62 -52.85 -26.35
CA TRP A 6 -35.71 -52.35 -27.36
C TRP A 6 -36.46 -51.76 -28.59
N TYR A 7 -35.89 -50.69 -29.14
CA TYR A 7 -35.91 -50.36 -30.58
C TYR A 7 -37.26 -50.17 -31.30
N GLN A 8 -37.64 -48.90 -31.49
CA GLN A 8 -38.19 -48.42 -32.76
C GLN A 8 -37.40 -47.21 -33.29
N ASN A 9 -36.36 -47.57 -34.02
CA ASN A 9 -35.61 -46.88 -35.10
C ASN A 9 -36.54 -46.19 -36.15
N PRO A 10 -36.04 -45.61 -37.27
CA PRO A 10 -34.82 -44.83 -37.56
C PRO A 10 -35.05 -43.71 -38.62
N VAL A 11 -34.53 -42.49 -38.45
CA VAL A 11 -34.18 -41.60 -39.58
C VAL A 11 -32.90 -40.86 -39.18
N ALA A 12 -31.74 -41.48 -39.33
CA ALA A 12 -30.96 -41.49 -40.56
C ALA A 12 -30.57 -40.09 -41.05
N LYS A 13 -29.25 -39.85 -40.96
CA LYS A 13 -28.44 -39.04 -41.90
C LYS A 13 -28.49 -37.52 -41.79
N ALA A 14 -27.55 -36.97 -41.02
CA ALA A 14 -26.55 -36.01 -41.50
C ALA A 14 -25.50 -35.95 -40.39
N GLY A 15 -24.27 -36.41 -40.57
CA GLY A 15 -23.33 -35.83 -41.52
C GLY A 15 -22.15 -35.39 -40.67
N MET A 16 -21.15 -36.26 -40.63
CA MET A 16 -19.83 -35.98 -40.06
C MET A 16 -19.25 -34.70 -40.69
N ALA A 17 -18.85 -33.72 -39.88
CA ALA A 17 -17.68 -32.84 -40.10
C ALA A 17 -17.78 -31.56 -39.24
N ALA A 18 -16.97 -31.49 -38.18
CA ALA A 18 -16.34 -30.27 -37.63
C ALA A 18 -15.65 -30.69 -36.32
N ILE A 19 -14.49 -31.36 -36.38
CA ILE A 19 -13.17 -30.70 -36.46
C ILE A 19 -13.02 -29.64 -35.35
N VAL A 20 -12.57 -30.11 -34.19
CA VAL A 20 -11.41 -29.59 -33.43
C VAL A 20 -11.17 -28.08 -33.51
N ILE A 21 -11.83 -27.27 -32.67
CA ILE A 21 -11.33 -25.93 -32.30
C ILE A 21 -11.75 -25.55 -30.87
N ILE A 22 -11.31 -26.27 -29.83
CA ILE A 22 -11.29 -25.70 -28.46
C ILE A 22 -10.08 -26.22 -27.66
N PRO A 23 -8.85 -25.79 -27.98
CA PRO A 23 -7.90 -25.54 -26.89
C PRO A 23 -7.22 -24.16 -26.97
N ALA A 24 -7.64 -23.27 -27.89
CA ALA A 24 -6.99 -21.96 -28.06
C ALA A 24 -7.47 -20.88 -27.07
N ILE A 25 -8.66 -21.03 -26.45
CA ILE A 25 -9.22 -20.00 -25.56
C ILE A 25 -8.64 -20.08 -24.13
N LEU A 26 -8.15 -21.25 -23.69
CA LEU A 26 -7.53 -21.37 -22.37
C LEU A 26 -6.08 -20.85 -22.32
N GLY A 27 -5.38 -20.83 -23.47
CA GLY A 27 -4.00 -20.31 -23.55
C GLY A 27 -3.92 -18.79 -23.54
N LEU A 28 -4.93 -18.09 -24.07
CA LEU A 28 -4.92 -16.62 -24.14
C LEU A 28 -5.30 -15.95 -22.81
N LEU A 29 -6.05 -16.64 -21.94
CA LEU A 29 -6.37 -16.15 -20.59
C LEU A 29 -5.21 -16.31 -19.60
N MET A 30 -4.24 -17.19 -19.87
CA MET A 30 -3.03 -17.33 -19.04
C MET A 30 -1.91 -16.36 -19.43
N LEU A 31 -1.99 -15.68 -20.58
CA LEU A 31 -0.96 -14.73 -21.02
C LEU A 31 -1.13 -13.32 -20.41
N PHE A 32 -2.24 -13.04 -19.73
CA PHE A 32 -2.48 -11.72 -19.12
C PHE A 32 -2.40 -11.70 -17.59
N THR A 33 -2.24 -12.84 -16.91
CA THR A 33 -2.10 -12.85 -15.44
C THR A 33 -0.67 -12.69 -14.94
N GLU A 34 0.35 -12.93 -15.78
CA GLU A 34 1.75 -12.89 -15.33
C GLU A 34 2.44 -11.54 -15.55
N SER A 35 1.92 -10.70 -16.46
CA SER A 35 2.59 -9.47 -16.87
C SER A 35 2.40 -8.30 -15.88
N ASP A 36 1.27 -8.24 -15.18
CA ASP A 36 1.00 -7.16 -14.21
C ASP A 36 1.59 -7.43 -12.83
N LEU A 37 1.82 -8.70 -12.45
CA LEU A 37 2.49 -9.02 -11.18
C LEU A 37 3.99 -8.64 -11.20
N LYS A 38 4.60 -8.55 -12.39
CA LYS A 38 6.04 -8.25 -12.54
C LYS A 38 6.36 -6.76 -12.61
N ARG A 39 5.36 -5.86 -12.53
CA ARG A 39 5.59 -4.40 -12.54
C ARG A 39 5.58 -3.74 -11.16
N ALA A 40 5.62 -4.52 -10.08
CA ALA A 40 6.10 -4.04 -8.80
C ALA A 40 7.61 -4.26 -8.74
N GLY A 41 8.37 -3.35 -9.33
CA GLY A 41 9.79 -3.18 -9.03
C GLY A 41 9.96 -2.71 -7.59
N ALA A 42 9.57 -3.55 -6.63
CA ALA A 42 10.06 -3.45 -5.27
C ALA A 42 11.49 -3.96 -5.34
N GLU A 43 12.44 -3.04 -5.54
CA GLU A 43 13.80 -3.30 -5.08
C GLU A 43 13.67 -3.94 -3.70
N ALA A 44 14.21 -5.15 -3.54
CA ALA A 44 14.17 -5.86 -2.27
C ALA A 44 14.96 -5.02 -1.26
N PHE A 45 14.26 -4.12 -0.59
CA PHE A 45 14.83 -3.31 0.47
C PHE A 45 15.24 -4.27 1.58
N ASN A 46 16.56 -4.45 1.73
CA ASN A 46 17.13 -5.26 2.80
C ASN A 46 16.96 -4.52 4.13
N PHE A 47 15.75 -4.59 4.67
CA PHE A 47 15.42 -3.99 5.96
C PHE A 47 16.24 -4.63 7.07
N ARG A 48 16.88 -3.79 7.89
CA ARG A 48 17.51 -4.19 9.15
C ARG A 48 16.81 -3.46 10.30
N PRO A 49 16.23 -4.18 11.27
CA PRO A 49 15.61 -3.56 12.44
C PRO A 49 16.54 -2.57 13.12
N GLY A 50 16.02 -1.39 13.47
CA GLY A 50 16.77 -0.37 14.19
C GLY A 50 17.74 0.47 13.33
N GLU A 51 17.85 0.23 12.02
CA GLU A 51 18.63 1.09 11.13
C GLU A 51 17.85 2.35 10.71
N TRP A 52 18.58 3.45 10.43
CA TRP A 52 18.05 4.66 9.83
C TRP A 52 17.94 4.52 8.31
N VAL A 53 16.71 4.46 7.80
CA VAL A 53 16.41 4.10 6.42
C VAL A 53 15.48 5.13 5.76
N ASN A 54 15.55 5.24 4.43
CA ASN A 54 14.68 6.14 3.68
C ASN A 54 13.24 5.60 3.56
N PRO A 55 13.01 4.28 3.37
CA PRO A 55 11.66 3.79 3.21
C PRO A 55 10.82 3.97 4.47
N ALA A 56 9.65 4.58 4.33
CA ALA A 56 8.66 4.65 5.40
C ALA A 56 7.96 3.29 5.54
N PRO A 57 7.66 2.84 6.78
CA PRO A 57 6.91 1.61 6.98
C PRO A 57 5.50 1.75 6.45
N GLN A 58 4.95 0.65 5.92
CA GLN A 58 3.66 0.67 5.19
C GLN A 58 2.50 1.16 6.05
N GLN A 59 2.56 0.94 7.36
CA GLN A 59 1.52 1.40 8.28
C GLN A 59 1.38 2.92 8.31
N ILE A 60 2.48 3.68 8.25
CA ILE A 60 2.45 5.15 8.32
C ILE A 60 2.28 5.81 6.95
N LYS A 61 2.65 5.12 5.86
CA LYS A 61 2.56 5.67 4.50
C LYS A 61 1.15 6.13 4.17
N GLY A 62 1.05 7.25 3.48
CA GLY A 62 -0.20 7.84 3.00
C GLY A 62 -0.56 9.15 3.70
N THR A 63 -1.81 9.57 3.49
CA THR A 63 -2.35 10.85 3.96
C THR A 63 -3.11 10.67 5.27
N TRP A 64 -2.86 11.58 6.20
CA TRP A 64 -3.53 11.66 7.49
C TRP A 64 -4.03 13.08 7.72
N ALA A 65 -5.23 13.24 8.26
CA ALA A 65 -5.87 14.53 8.49
C ALA A 65 -6.12 14.75 9.98
N LYS A 66 -6.00 15.99 10.43
CA LYS A 66 -6.46 16.38 11.76
C LYS A 66 -7.99 16.29 11.81
N ASP A 67 -8.51 15.71 12.88
CA ASP A 67 -9.95 15.51 13.12
C ASP A 67 -10.70 14.78 11.98
N GLY A 68 -9.99 13.93 11.22
CA GLY A 68 -10.59 13.15 10.12
C GLY A 68 -11.03 13.95 8.89
N ARG A 69 -10.75 15.25 8.84
CA ARG A 69 -11.16 16.14 7.76
C ARG A 69 -10.30 15.93 6.51
N CYS A 70 -10.51 14.87 5.74
CA CYS A 70 -9.62 14.55 4.60
C CYS A 70 -9.92 15.31 3.31
N GLN A 71 -11.15 15.81 3.15
CA GLN A 71 -11.64 16.35 1.87
C GLN A 71 -11.71 17.88 1.84
N ASP A 72 -11.47 18.56 2.96
CA ASP A 72 -11.65 20.01 3.02
C ASP A 72 -10.43 20.73 2.47
N ASP A 73 -10.66 21.88 1.83
CA ASP A 73 -9.60 22.69 1.23
C ASP A 73 -8.55 23.14 2.26
N ASP A 74 -9.01 23.44 3.48
CA ASP A 74 -8.17 23.92 4.58
C ASP A 74 -7.84 22.85 5.61
N SER A 75 -8.01 21.57 5.27
CA SER A 75 -7.64 20.51 6.19
C SER A 75 -6.16 20.53 6.51
N LEU A 76 -5.87 20.36 7.80
CA LEU A 76 -4.53 20.14 8.29
C LEU A 76 -4.12 18.70 8.01
N LEU A 77 -3.24 18.52 7.03
CA LEU A 77 -2.81 17.20 6.55
C LEU A 77 -1.36 16.92 6.91
N VAL A 78 -1.04 15.65 7.09
CA VAL A 78 0.33 15.13 7.04
C VAL A 78 0.38 13.93 6.11
N ILE A 79 1.35 13.91 5.20
CA ILE A 79 1.49 12.87 4.18
C ILE A 79 2.89 12.27 4.29
N PHE A 80 2.96 11.02 4.74
CA PHE A 80 4.21 10.29 4.91
C PHE A 80 4.56 9.51 3.64
N SER A 81 5.83 9.61 3.25
CA SER A 81 6.40 8.99 2.05
C SER A 81 7.83 8.54 2.33
N ASP A 82 8.47 7.91 1.35
CA ASP A 82 9.88 7.57 1.48
C ASP A 82 10.75 8.84 1.53
N GLY A 83 11.71 8.87 2.45
CA GLY A 83 12.61 10.00 2.65
C GLY A 83 12.01 11.20 3.41
N GLY A 84 10.78 11.10 3.93
CA GLY A 84 10.19 12.17 4.73
C GLY A 84 8.69 12.34 4.59
N TYR A 85 8.19 13.45 5.09
CA TYR A 85 6.77 13.78 5.04
C TYR A 85 6.55 15.24 4.65
N ARG A 86 5.37 15.52 4.12
CA ARG A 86 4.87 16.87 3.88
C ARG A 86 3.67 17.15 4.77
N TRP A 87 3.43 18.41 5.09
CA TRP A 87 2.24 18.81 5.82
C TRP A 87 1.60 20.02 5.15
N ARG A 88 0.31 20.15 5.36
CA ARG A 88 -0.50 21.27 4.88
C ARG A 88 -1.11 21.99 6.07
N THR A 89 -0.98 23.30 6.10
CA THR A 89 -1.55 24.21 7.12
C THR A 89 -2.74 25.01 6.58
N SER A 90 -2.84 25.18 5.27
CA SER A 90 -3.99 25.76 4.57
C SER A 90 -4.00 25.28 3.11
N ARG A 91 -5.02 25.63 2.31
CA ARG A 91 -5.08 25.28 0.88
C ARG A 91 -3.78 25.55 0.11
N THR A 92 -3.09 26.65 0.41
CA THR A 92 -1.88 27.10 -0.30
C THR A 92 -0.60 26.98 0.50
N ASP A 93 -0.67 26.70 1.81
CA ASP A 93 0.51 26.63 2.67
C ASP A 93 0.92 25.17 2.95
N TRP A 94 2.12 24.85 2.50
CA TRP A 94 2.70 23.51 2.54
C TRP A 94 4.12 23.57 3.07
N GLY A 95 4.43 22.65 3.98
CA GLY A 95 5.78 22.39 4.43
C GLY A 95 6.22 20.97 4.11
N PHE A 96 7.52 20.73 4.20
CA PHE A 96 8.10 19.41 4.04
C PHE A 96 9.27 19.19 5.01
N ALA A 97 9.45 17.93 5.41
CA ALA A 97 10.53 17.46 6.26
C ALA A 97 11.20 16.29 5.55
N ARG A 98 12.46 16.48 5.15
CA ARG A 98 13.30 15.40 4.62
C ARG A 98 14.04 14.72 5.77
N GLY A 99 14.13 13.40 5.72
CA GLY A 99 14.73 12.66 6.81
C GLY A 99 14.74 11.16 6.61
N LYS A 100 15.05 10.47 7.69
CA LYS A 100 15.11 9.01 7.76
C LYS A 100 14.19 8.49 8.85
N TYR A 101 13.77 7.25 8.66
CA TYR A 101 12.94 6.50 9.59
C TYR A 101 13.78 5.43 10.28
N ARG A 102 13.43 5.11 11.52
CA ARG A 102 13.94 3.93 12.23
C ARG A 102 12.78 3.21 12.89
N TYR A 103 12.70 1.90 12.68
CA TYR A 103 11.62 1.05 13.17
C TYR A 103 12.10 -0.41 13.25
N ASP A 104 11.38 -1.23 14.02
CA ASP A 104 11.79 -2.61 14.30
C ASP A 104 11.19 -3.62 13.31
N SER A 105 10.11 -3.25 12.61
CA SER A 105 9.49 -4.05 11.55
C SER A 105 8.77 -3.20 10.51
N PRO A 106 8.52 -3.70 9.28
CA PRO A 106 7.73 -2.99 8.27
C PRO A 106 6.28 -2.69 8.70
N GLN A 107 5.79 -3.41 9.71
CA GLN A 107 4.48 -3.26 10.34
C GLN A 107 4.61 -2.65 11.76
N ALA A 108 5.65 -1.84 11.99
CA ALA A 108 5.87 -1.25 13.30
C ALA A 108 4.85 -0.15 13.63
N TYR A 109 4.19 -0.33 14.76
CA TYR A 109 3.27 0.66 15.33
C TYR A 109 3.99 1.91 15.87
N ARG A 110 5.30 1.82 16.13
CA ARG A 110 6.14 2.91 16.63
C ARG A 110 7.32 3.12 15.70
N VAL A 111 7.45 4.34 15.21
CA VAL A 111 8.45 4.75 14.23
C VAL A 111 9.16 6.00 14.73
N PHE A 112 10.47 6.00 14.65
CA PHE A 112 11.30 7.16 14.93
C PHE A 112 11.60 7.88 13.63
N PHE A 113 11.55 9.21 13.65
CA PHE A 113 11.93 10.04 12.50
C PHE A 113 13.01 11.03 12.89
N ARG A 114 13.97 11.21 12.00
CA ARG A 114 15.07 12.17 12.15
C ARG A 114 15.19 13.02 10.90
N LEU A 115 15.27 14.33 11.10
CA LEU A 115 15.48 15.29 10.02
C LEU A 115 16.90 15.14 9.47
N GLN A 116 17.01 15.17 8.15
CA GLN A 116 18.29 15.26 7.48
C GLN A 116 18.77 16.71 7.52
N ARG A 117 19.93 16.93 8.14
CA ARG A 117 20.57 18.24 8.30
C ARG A 117 21.86 18.30 7.47
N LEU A 118 22.30 19.52 7.15
CA LEU A 118 23.62 19.74 6.54
C LEU A 118 24.76 19.27 7.45
N VAL A 119 24.61 19.49 8.76
CA VAL A 119 25.52 18.99 9.79
C VAL A 119 24.72 18.15 10.77
N GLN A 120 25.00 16.85 10.81
CA GLN A 120 24.37 15.92 11.74
C GLN A 120 25.16 15.92 13.05
N THR A 121 24.58 16.47 14.12
CA THR A 121 25.24 16.59 15.43
C THR A 121 24.82 15.51 16.43
N SER A 122 23.77 14.76 16.13
CA SER A 122 23.28 13.65 16.97
C SER A 122 22.56 12.60 16.14
N GLU A 123 22.61 11.35 16.58
CA GLU A 123 21.84 10.25 16.02
C GLU A 123 20.41 10.16 16.57
N ASP A 124 20.06 11.05 17.52
CA ASP A 124 18.76 11.06 18.19
C ASP A 124 17.59 11.34 17.23
N PRO A 125 16.42 10.73 17.49
CA PRO A 125 15.19 11.07 16.78
C PRO A 125 14.75 12.50 17.09
N ASP A 126 14.18 13.15 16.08
CA ASP A 126 13.47 14.42 16.26
C ASP A 126 12.00 14.21 16.61
N GLN A 127 11.43 13.09 16.14
CA GLN A 127 10.02 12.76 16.32
C GLN A 127 9.81 11.29 16.60
N VAL A 128 8.74 11.00 17.35
CA VAL A 128 8.17 9.66 17.51
C VAL A 128 6.79 9.66 16.89
N ILE A 129 6.57 8.75 15.95
CA ILE A 129 5.31 8.54 15.27
C ILE A 129 4.76 7.21 15.78
N THR A 130 3.53 7.22 16.25
CA THR A 130 2.83 6.01 16.70
C THR A 130 1.54 5.85 15.92
N VAL A 131 1.24 4.63 15.49
CA VAL A 131 0.02 4.30 14.75
C VAL A 131 -0.74 3.21 15.48
N SER A 132 -2.05 3.39 15.60
CA SER A 132 -3.00 2.41 16.11
C SER A 132 -4.23 2.43 15.23
N GLY A 133 -4.39 1.42 14.37
CA GLY A 133 -5.47 1.36 13.38
C GLY A 133 -5.46 2.56 12.43
N SER A 134 -6.54 3.34 12.44
CA SER A 134 -6.70 4.57 11.65
C SER A 134 -6.20 5.82 12.36
N ILE A 135 -5.61 5.73 13.55
CA ILE A 135 -5.12 6.88 14.32
C ILE A 135 -3.59 6.92 14.29
N LEU A 136 -3.04 8.10 14.02
CA LEU A 136 -1.62 8.40 14.09
C LEU A 136 -1.38 9.51 15.10
N LYS A 137 -0.44 9.31 16.01
CA LYS A 137 0.05 10.32 16.94
C LYS A 137 1.51 10.63 16.63
N LYS A 138 1.80 11.90 16.37
CA LYS A 138 3.15 12.43 16.08
C LYS A 138 3.59 13.26 17.27
N TYR A 139 4.68 12.86 17.92
CA TYR A 139 5.29 13.57 19.04
C TYR A 139 6.60 14.21 18.60
N ASN A 140 6.72 15.52 18.80
CA ASN A 140 7.95 16.27 18.57
C ASN A 140 8.80 16.26 19.85
N LEU A 141 9.94 15.56 19.81
CA LEU A 141 10.81 15.39 20.98
C LEU A 141 11.46 16.70 21.41
N LYS A 142 11.75 17.60 20.47
CA LYS A 142 12.38 18.90 20.77
C LYS A 142 11.38 19.92 21.32
N GLY A 143 10.18 19.93 20.77
CA GLY A 143 9.13 20.87 21.16
C GLY A 143 8.25 20.39 22.32
N GLY A 144 8.30 19.11 22.66
CA GLY A 144 7.40 18.50 23.66
C GLY A 144 5.93 18.50 23.21
N THR A 145 5.65 18.70 21.93
CA THR A 145 4.28 18.81 21.39
C THR A 145 3.81 17.49 20.81
N SER A 146 2.52 17.22 20.92
CA SER A 146 1.87 16.06 20.33
C SER A 146 0.73 16.47 19.43
N GLU A 147 0.63 15.81 18.28
CA GLU A 147 -0.46 15.98 17.33
C GLU A 147 -1.07 14.62 17.01
N THR A 148 -2.39 14.59 16.84
CA THR A 148 -3.14 13.39 16.46
C THR A 148 -3.79 13.61 15.11
N TYR A 149 -3.77 12.56 14.29
CA TYR A 149 -4.32 12.55 12.95
C TYR A 149 -5.09 11.24 12.72
N GLU A 150 -6.02 11.27 11.78
CA GLU A 150 -6.79 10.13 11.33
C GLU A 150 -6.42 9.80 9.88
N LYS A 151 -6.38 8.51 9.54
CA LYS A 151 -5.99 8.04 8.21
C LYS A 151 -7.06 8.41 7.20
N CYS A 152 -6.65 9.07 6.12
CA CYS A 152 -7.55 9.32 5.01
C CYS A 152 -7.75 8.03 4.21
N ARG A 153 -8.99 7.78 3.81
CA ARG A 153 -9.31 6.73 2.85
C ARG A 153 -8.74 7.15 1.49
N SER A 154 -7.90 6.30 0.91
CA SER A 154 -7.36 6.44 -0.44
C SER A 154 -8.26 5.79 -1.46
#